data_AF-A0A537QHU8-F1
#
_entry.id   AF-A0A537QHU8-F1
#
_cell.length_a   1.000
_cell.length_b   1.000
_cell.length_c   1.000
_cell.angle_alpha   90.00
_cell.angle_beta   90.00
_cell.angle_gamma   90.00
#
_symmetry.space_group_name_H-M   'P 1'
#
loop_
_entity.id
_entity.type
_entity.pdbx_description
1 polymer ?
#
loop_
_entity_poly.entity_id
_entity_poly.type
_entity_poly.pdbx_seq_one_letter_code
_entity_poly.pdbx_strand_id
1 'polypeptide(L)'
;NIVASLVVVVALVSLVNSALGLLPAVEGDAITLQRLFAYVFRPVMWLIGIPGPDTAAAATLMGTKTVLNEFIAYVDLSHLPADALSDRARLIMTYALCGFANFGSLGILIGGMGAMVPERRPEIVSLGLRSILSGTLATCMSGAVVGLL
;
A
#
# COMPACT_ATOMS: atom_id res chain seq x y z
N ASN A 1 6.32 -20.59 3.22
CA ASN A 1 5.52 -19.90 2.18
C ASN A 1 5.49 -18.39 2.36
N ILE A 2 5.02 -17.82 3.48
CA ILE A 2 4.89 -16.36 3.65
C ILE A 2 6.23 -15.61 3.52
N VAL A 3 7.29 -16.04 4.22
CA VAL A 3 8.62 -15.41 4.12
C VAL A 3 9.17 -15.51 2.69
N ALA A 4 9.01 -16.66 2.03
CA ALA A 4 9.44 -16.85 0.65
C ALA A 4 8.69 -15.94 -0.33
N SER A 5 7.36 -15.82 -0.21
CA SER A 5 6.58 -14.89 -1.04
C SER A 5 6.95 -13.42 -0.78
N LEU A 6 7.22 -13.05 0.48
CA LEU A 6 7.69 -11.71 0.82
C LEU A 6 9.05 -11.40 0.17
N VAL A 7 10.01 -12.32 0.26
CA VAL A 7 11.32 -12.18 -0.39
C VAL A 7 11.18 -12.02 -1.89
N VAL A 8 10.35 -12.84 -2.55
CA VAL A 8 10.14 -12.76 -4.00
C VAL A 8 9.50 -11.43 -4.40
N VAL A 9 8.44 -11.00 -3.72
CA VAL A 9 7.75 -9.72 -4.03
C VAL A 9 8.69 -8.54 -3.84
N VAL A 10 9.43 -8.49 -2.72
CA VAL A 10 10.41 -7.43 -2.46
C VAL A 10 11.51 -7.42 -3.52
N ALA A 11 12.03 -8.58 -3.92
CA ALA A 11 13.06 -8.68 -4.96
C ALA A 11 12.54 -8.20 -6.33
N LEU A 12 11.33 -8.59 -6.72
CA LEU A 12 10.72 -8.15 -7.97
C LEU A 12 10.45 -6.64 -7.97
N VAL A 13 9.92 -6.10 -6.87
CA VAL A 13 9.72 -4.65 -6.74
C VAL A 13 11.04 -3.91 -6.76
N SER A 14 12.09 -4.44 -6.12
CA SER A 14 13.44 -3.87 -6.16
C SER A 14 14.01 -3.84 -7.58
N LEU A 15 13.81 -4.90 -8.37
CA LEU A 15 14.20 -4.95 -9.78
C LEU A 15 13.47 -3.88 -10.61
N VAL A 16 12.15 -3.73 -10.40
CA VAL A 16 11.36 -2.70 -11.09
C VAL A 16 11.82 -1.30 -10.66
N ASN A 17 12.03 -1.07 -9.37
CA ASN A 17 12.55 0.20 -8.87
C ASN A 17 13.94 0.52 -9.43
N SER A 18 14.80 -0.49 -9.59
CA SER A 18 16.11 -0.32 -10.22
C SER A 18 15.99 0.12 -11.68
N ALA A 19 15.05 -0.47 -12.42
CA ALA A 19 14.76 -0.06 -13.79
C ALA A 19 14.15 1.35 -13.87
N LEU A 20 13.21 1.68 -12.98
CA LEU A 20 12.62 3.03 -12.88
C LEU A 20 13.65 4.09 -12.49
N GLY A 21 14.66 3.71 -11.69
CA GLY A 21 15.76 4.59 -11.29
C GLY A 21 16.68 5.00 -12.44
N LEU A 22 16.58 4.37 -13.62
CA LEU A 22 17.28 4.81 -14.84
C LEU A 22 16.63 6.06 -15.47
N LEU A 23 15.40 6.38 -15.09
CA LEU A 23 14.71 7.59 -15.53
C LEU A 23 15.22 8.83 -14.77
N PRO A 24 15.05 10.03 -15.33
CA PRO A 24 15.39 11.26 -14.64
C PRO A 24 14.69 11.38 -13.28
N ALA A 25 15.41 11.88 -12.29
CA ALA A 25 14.86 12.13 -10.97
C ALA A 25 13.69 13.12 -11.04
N VAL A 26 12.66 12.85 -10.23
CA VAL A 26 11.47 13.70 -10.09
C VAL A 26 11.49 14.25 -8.66
N GLU A 27 11.36 15.56 -8.51
CA GLU A 27 11.45 16.24 -7.20
C GLU A 27 12.77 15.96 -6.45
N GLY A 28 13.87 15.71 -7.19
CA GLY A 28 15.19 15.45 -6.63
C GLY A 28 15.50 13.99 -6.29
N ASP A 29 14.50 13.11 -6.35
CA ASP A 29 14.63 11.69 -5.98
C ASP A 29 14.36 10.74 -7.16
N ALA A 30 14.92 9.52 -7.09
CA ALA A 30 14.66 8.46 -8.06
C ALA A 30 13.20 8.00 -8.04
N ILE A 31 12.68 7.62 -9.22
CA ILE A 31 11.31 7.12 -9.35
C ILE A 31 11.24 5.68 -8.80
N THR A 32 10.25 5.42 -7.95
CA THR A 32 9.94 4.07 -7.45
C THR A 32 8.45 3.77 -7.60
N LEU A 33 8.08 2.49 -7.62
CA LEU A 33 6.67 2.07 -7.61
C LEU A 33 5.93 2.67 -6.42
N GLN A 34 6.53 2.68 -5.25
CA GLN A 34 5.94 3.27 -4.05
C GLN A 34 5.62 4.75 -4.26
N ARG A 35 6.54 5.53 -4.86
CA ARG A 35 6.31 6.96 -5.16
C ARG A 35 5.22 7.16 -6.20
N LEU A 36 5.17 6.34 -7.24
CA LEU A 36 4.10 6.39 -8.25
C LEU A 36 2.72 6.19 -7.61
N PHE A 37 2.59 5.16 -6.75
CA PHE A 37 1.35 4.95 -6.00
C PHE A 37 1.10 6.05 -4.97
N ALA A 38 2.14 6.62 -4.34
CA ALA A 38 2.00 7.73 -3.42
C ALA A 38 1.33 8.94 -4.08
N TYR A 39 1.70 9.31 -5.32
CA TYR A 39 1.01 10.39 -6.04
C TYR A 39 -0.49 10.13 -6.20
N VAL A 40 -0.88 8.89 -6.47
CA VAL A 40 -2.30 8.48 -6.56
C VAL A 40 -2.98 8.53 -5.19
N PHE A 41 -2.29 8.14 -4.13
CA PHE A 41 -2.85 8.11 -2.78
C PHE A 41 -2.89 9.48 -2.09
N ARG A 42 -2.09 10.47 -2.49
CA ARG A 42 -2.11 11.83 -1.91
C ARG A 42 -3.53 12.43 -1.81
N PRO A 43 -4.34 12.50 -2.89
CA PRO A 43 -5.71 12.99 -2.78
C PRO A 43 -6.58 12.10 -1.90
N VAL A 44 -6.37 10.78 -1.90
CA VAL A 44 -7.13 9.84 -1.05
C VAL A 44 -6.82 10.08 0.43
N MET A 45 -5.56 10.32 0.80
CA MET A 45 -5.16 10.61 2.18
C MET A 45 -5.81 11.90 2.68
N TRP A 46 -5.83 12.93 1.84
CA TRP A 46 -6.54 14.16 2.16
C TRP A 46 -8.05 13.92 2.37
N LEU A 47 -8.70 13.12 1.50
CA LEU A 47 -10.13 12.81 1.59
C LEU A 47 -10.52 12.05 2.86
N ILE A 48 -9.63 11.24 3.44
CA ILE A 48 -9.89 10.51 4.69
C ILE A 48 -9.55 11.31 5.95
N GLY A 49 -9.24 12.61 5.81
CA GLY A 49 -9.05 13.52 6.94
C GLY A 49 -7.60 13.70 7.40
N ILE A 50 -6.61 13.29 6.60
CA ILE A 50 -5.19 13.62 6.88
C ILE A 50 -4.95 15.13 6.62
N PRO A 51 -4.33 15.88 7.55
CA PRO A 51 -3.96 17.27 7.34
C PRO A 51 -3.05 17.46 6.12
N GLY A 52 -3.23 18.55 5.38
CA GLY A 52 -2.48 18.86 4.15
C GLY A 52 -0.96 18.61 4.23
N PRO A 53 -0.25 19.12 5.26
CA PRO A 53 1.19 18.89 5.43
C PRO A 53 1.58 17.41 5.58
N ASP A 54 0.71 16.60 6.17
CA ASP A 54 0.96 15.19 6.51
C ASP A 54 0.64 14.25 5.32
N THR A 55 -0.10 14.74 4.32
CA THR A 55 -0.60 13.91 3.20
C THR A 55 0.50 13.25 2.40
N ALA A 56 1.66 13.89 2.24
CA ALA A 56 2.78 13.33 1.49
C ALA A 56 3.38 12.12 2.20
N ALA A 57 3.66 12.23 3.50
CA ALA A 57 4.16 11.12 4.31
C ALA A 57 3.14 9.97 4.39
N ALA A 58 1.87 10.29 4.65
CA ALA A 58 0.77 9.33 4.66
C ALA A 58 0.63 8.57 3.34
N ALA A 59 0.72 9.27 2.20
CA ALA A 59 0.58 8.65 0.89
C ALA A 59 1.76 7.74 0.53
N THR A 60 2.98 8.09 0.95
CA THR A 60 4.14 7.21 0.81
C THR A 60 3.93 5.89 1.54
N LEU A 61 3.41 5.91 2.77
CA LEU A 61 3.08 4.70 3.53
C LEU A 61 2.01 3.85 2.82
N MET A 62 0.97 4.46 2.24
CA MET A 62 -0.03 3.73 1.45
C MET A 62 0.54 3.15 0.15
N GLY A 63 1.48 3.87 -0.48
CA GLY A 63 2.23 3.37 -1.62
C GLY A 63 3.05 2.13 -1.25
N THR A 64 3.81 2.19 -0.15
CA THR A 64 4.53 1.03 0.40
C THR A 64 3.58 -0.13 0.70
N LYS A 65 2.47 0.12 1.38
CA LYS A 65 1.47 -0.90 1.72
C LYS A 65 0.99 -1.63 0.46
N THR A 66 0.59 -0.87 -0.56
CA THR A 66 -0.05 -1.41 -1.77
C THR A 66 0.94 -2.21 -2.61
N VAL A 67 2.17 -1.70 -2.76
CA VAL A 67 3.22 -2.29 -3.60
C VAL A 67 3.90 -3.47 -2.90
N LEU A 68 4.25 -3.31 -1.64
CA LEU A 68 4.99 -4.31 -0.86
C LEU A 68 4.07 -5.08 0.08
N ASN A 69 3.66 -4.46 1.19
CA ASN A 69 2.67 -4.96 2.16
C ASN A 69 2.56 -3.99 3.35
N GLU A 70 1.53 -4.19 4.16
CA GLU A 70 1.25 -3.47 5.40
C GLU A 70 2.34 -3.63 6.46
N PHE A 71 2.99 -4.80 6.56
CA PHE A 71 4.04 -5.02 7.56
C PHE A 71 5.22 -4.06 7.35
N ILE A 72 5.72 -3.96 6.11
CA ILE A 72 6.78 -3.01 5.75
C ILE A 72 6.30 -1.57 5.94
N ALA A 73 5.05 -1.25 5.58
CA ALA A 73 4.50 0.08 5.82
C ALA A 73 4.42 0.45 7.32
N TYR A 74 4.14 -0.52 8.21
CA TYR A 74 4.19 -0.30 9.65
C TYR A 74 5.63 -0.10 10.17
N VAL A 75 6.60 -0.83 9.62
CA VAL A 75 8.02 -0.60 9.91
C VAL A 75 8.42 0.82 9.48
N ASP A 76 8.05 1.25 8.27
CA ASP A 76 8.30 2.61 7.78
C ASP A 76 7.66 3.67 8.70
N LEU A 77 6.39 3.47 9.09
CA LEU A 77 5.67 4.36 10.02
C LEU A 77 6.37 4.47 11.39
N SER A 78 6.97 3.37 11.87
CA SER A 78 7.70 3.34 13.14
C SER A 78 9.04 4.07 13.10
N HIS A 79 9.64 4.17 11.92
CA HIS A 79 10.91 4.89 11.69
C HIS A 79 10.72 6.34 11.27
N LEU A 80 9.49 6.77 10.98
CA LEU A 80 9.22 8.18 10.68
C LEU A 80 9.59 9.07 11.89
N PRO A 81 10.22 10.24 11.66
CA PRO A 81 10.41 11.26 12.69
C PRO A 81 9.10 11.58 13.41
N ALA A 82 9.20 11.98 14.68
CA ALA A 82 8.04 12.28 15.52
C ALA A 82 7.18 13.40 14.92
N ASP A 83 7.80 14.36 14.23
CA ASP A 83 7.19 15.52 13.59
C ASP A 83 6.73 15.27 12.13
N ALA A 84 7.00 14.08 11.56
CA ALA A 84 6.63 13.76 10.18
C ALA A 84 5.11 13.56 9.98
N LEU A 85 4.38 13.23 11.05
CA LEU A 85 2.93 13.10 11.08
C LEU A 85 2.41 13.64 12.41
N SER A 86 1.36 14.46 12.38
CA SER A 86 0.62 14.80 13.59
C SER A 86 0.06 13.55 14.28
N ASP A 87 -0.19 13.63 15.59
CA ASP A 87 -0.78 12.51 16.35
C ASP A 87 -2.10 12.02 15.73
N ARG A 88 -2.91 12.96 15.25
CA ARG A 88 -4.16 12.67 14.51
C ARG A 88 -3.88 11.89 13.23
N ALA A 89 -2.95 12.35 12.40
CA ALA A 89 -2.60 11.66 11.15
C ALA A 89 -2.03 10.27 11.42
N ARG A 90 -1.17 10.13 12.43
CA ARG A 90 -0.60 8.84 12.86
C ARG A 90 -1.69 7.87 13.31
N LEU A 91 -2.70 8.33 14.05
CA LEU A 91 -3.84 7.51 14.44
C LEU A 91 -4.67 7.07 13.22
N ILE A 92 -5.05 7.99 12.34
CA ILE A 92 -5.78 7.66 11.09
C ILE A 92 -5.01 6.64 10.26
N MET A 93 -3.70 6.85 10.09
CA MET A 93 -2.83 5.96 9.32
C MET A 93 -2.70 4.58 9.94
N THR A 94 -2.73 4.47 11.27
CA THR A 94 -2.70 3.17 11.96
C THR A 94 -3.89 2.29 11.53
N TYR A 95 -5.06 2.89 11.33
CA TYR A 95 -6.25 2.18 10.84
C TYR A 95 -6.27 2.02 9.32
N ALA A 96 -5.87 3.06 8.57
CA ALA A 96 -5.82 3.00 7.11
C ALA A 96 -4.81 1.96 6.59
N LEU A 97 -3.72 1.70 7.33
CA LEU A 97 -2.75 0.67 6.99
C LEU A 97 -3.21 -0.74 7.36
N CYS A 98 -4.22 -0.88 8.24
CA CYS A 98 -4.64 -2.15 8.81
C CYS A 98 -5.43 -3.00 7.80
N GLY A 99 -4.74 -3.65 6.88
CA GLY A 99 -5.34 -4.67 6.00
C GLY A 99 -4.42 -5.14 4.89
N PHE A 100 -4.70 -6.35 4.39
CA PHE A 100 -3.85 -7.09 3.44
C PHE A 100 -4.13 -6.76 1.97
N ALA A 101 -4.62 -5.55 1.68
CA ALA A 101 -4.92 -5.11 0.31
C ALA A 101 -3.63 -4.69 -0.42
N ASN A 102 -2.91 -5.66 -0.97
CA ASN A 102 -1.65 -5.46 -1.69
C ASN A 102 -1.42 -6.56 -2.75
N PHE A 103 -0.45 -6.37 -3.64
CA PHE A 103 -0.18 -7.33 -4.73
C PHE A 103 0.31 -8.70 -4.25
N GLY A 104 1.06 -8.75 -3.14
CA GLY A 104 1.52 -10.01 -2.55
C GLY A 104 0.36 -10.87 -2.06
N SER A 105 -0.55 -10.27 -1.29
CA SER A 105 -1.76 -10.91 -0.79
C SER A 105 -2.71 -11.35 -1.92
N LEU A 106 -2.79 -10.58 -3.01
CA LEU A 106 -3.54 -11.00 -4.19
C LEU A 106 -2.97 -12.30 -4.79
N GLY A 107 -1.64 -12.42 -4.88
CA GLY A 107 -0.98 -13.64 -5.32
C GLY A 107 -1.30 -14.85 -4.42
N ILE A 108 -1.31 -14.64 -3.10
CA ILE A 108 -1.69 -15.67 -2.12
C ILE A 108 -3.15 -16.10 -2.32
N LEU A 109 -4.07 -15.13 -2.50
CA LEU A 109 -5.49 -15.40 -2.67
C LEU A 109 -5.80 -16.12 -3.98
N ILE A 110 -5.18 -15.71 -5.10
CA ILE A 110 -5.31 -16.41 -6.39
C ILE A 110 -4.75 -17.83 -6.29
N GLY A 111 -3.60 -18.02 -5.65
CA GLY A 111 -2.98 -19.34 -5.46
C GLY A 111 -3.83 -20.25 -4.58
N GLY A 112 -4.29 -19.74 -3.44
CA GLY A 112 -5.10 -20.49 -2.48
C GLY A 112 -6.49 -20.82 -3.03
N MET A 113 -7.27 -19.83 -3.47
CA MET A 113 -8.61 -20.07 -3.99
C MET A 113 -8.59 -20.84 -5.32
N GLY A 114 -7.60 -20.59 -6.17
CA GLY A 114 -7.43 -21.33 -7.43
C GLY A 114 -7.06 -22.80 -7.22
N ALA A 115 -6.44 -23.16 -6.10
CA ALA A 115 -6.19 -24.57 -5.74
C ALA A 115 -7.43 -25.22 -5.10
N MET A 116 -8.23 -24.47 -4.34
CA MET A 116 -9.45 -24.97 -3.71
C MET A 116 -10.62 -25.15 -4.70
N VAL A 117 -10.76 -24.25 -5.67
CA VAL A 117 -11.84 -24.26 -6.67
C VAL A 117 -11.27 -23.97 -8.08
N PRO A 118 -10.56 -24.95 -8.69
CA PRO A 118 -9.84 -24.75 -9.96
C PRO A 118 -10.70 -24.26 -11.11
N GLU A 119 -11.96 -24.71 -11.20
CA GLU A 119 -12.93 -24.35 -12.22
C GLU A 119 -13.35 -22.87 -12.20
N ARG A 120 -13.20 -22.18 -11.05
CA ARG A 120 -13.50 -20.75 -10.90
C ARG A 120 -12.26 -19.86 -10.96
N ARG A 121 -11.08 -20.42 -11.24
CA ARG A 121 -9.83 -19.66 -11.35
C ARG A 121 -9.92 -18.45 -12.31
N PRO A 122 -10.56 -18.53 -13.49
CA PRO A 122 -10.72 -17.37 -14.37
C PRO A 122 -11.48 -16.22 -13.72
N GLU A 123 -12.55 -16.54 -12.97
CA GLU A 123 -13.34 -15.55 -12.24
C GLU A 123 -12.52 -14.89 -11.13
N ILE A 124 -11.80 -15.69 -10.32
CA ILE A 124 -10.95 -15.21 -9.23
C ILE A 124 -9.89 -14.23 -9.76
N VAL A 125 -9.22 -14.58 -10.85
CA VAL A 125 -8.21 -13.71 -11.49
C VAL A 125 -8.85 -12.42 -12.01
N SER A 126 -10.04 -12.50 -12.62
CA SER A 126 -10.74 -11.32 -13.15
C SER A 126 -11.14 -10.30 -12.07
N LEU A 127 -11.35 -10.76 -10.82
CA LEU A 127 -11.70 -9.92 -9.68
C LEU A 127 -10.47 -9.39 -8.93
N GLY A 128 -9.27 -9.85 -9.23
CA GLY A 128 -8.08 -9.60 -8.42
C GLY A 128 -7.78 -8.13 -8.18
N LEU A 129 -7.67 -7.32 -9.24
CA LEU A 129 -7.40 -5.88 -9.10
C LEU A 129 -8.55 -5.15 -8.39
N ARG A 130 -9.80 -5.58 -8.64
CA ARG A 130 -10.98 -5.01 -7.96
C ARG A 130 -10.94 -5.30 -6.46
N SER A 131 -10.44 -6.47 -6.05
CA SER A 131 -10.31 -6.82 -4.63
C SER A 131 -9.27 -5.97 -3.90
N ILE A 132 -8.18 -5.58 -4.56
CA ILE A 132 -7.20 -4.65 -3.98
C ILE A 132 -7.87 -3.30 -3.76
N LEU A 133 -8.56 -2.77 -4.78
CA LEU A 133 -9.24 -1.49 -4.67
C LEU A 133 -10.30 -1.51 -3.55
N SER A 134 -11.16 -2.52 -3.51
CA SER A 134 -12.20 -2.62 -2.48
C SER A 134 -11.61 -2.78 -1.07
N GLY A 135 -10.55 -3.59 -0.92
CA GLY A 135 -9.86 -3.77 0.35
C GLY A 135 -9.19 -2.48 0.83
N THR A 136 -8.53 -1.75 -0.07
CA THR A 136 -7.92 -0.46 0.25
C THR A 136 -8.98 0.56 0.67
N LEU A 137 -10.08 0.68 -0.07
CA LEU A 137 -11.19 1.57 0.29
C LEU A 137 -11.80 1.21 1.64
N ALA A 138 -11.94 -0.08 1.97
CA ALA A 138 -12.43 -0.51 3.28
C ALA A 138 -11.52 -0.02 4.41
N THR A 139 -10.21 -0.17 4.28
CA THR A 139 -9.26 0.33 5.29
C THR A 139 -9.20 1.87 5.35
N CYS A 140 -9.30 2.54 4.21
CA CYS A 140 -9.41 4.00 4.13
C CYS A 140 -10.68 4.50 4.82
N MET A 141 -11.80 3.79 4.70
CA MET A 141 -13.04 4.12 5.40
C MET A 141 -12.88 4.01 6.92
N SER A 142 -12.22 2.95 7.41
CA SER A 142 -11.90 2.83 8.85
C SER A 142 -11.04 4.00 9.33
N GLY A 143 -10.03 4.39 8.55
CA GLY A 143 -9.23 5.58 8.82
C GLY A 143 -10.05 6.87 8.85
N ALA A 144 -10.97 7.04 7.89
CA ALA A 144 -11.84 8.22 7.82
C ALA A 144 -12.81 8.31 9.02
N VAL A 145 -13.37 7.18 9.46
CA VAL A 145 -14.21 7.13 10.67
C VAL A 145 -13.41 7.53 11.90
N VAL A 146 -12.19 7.02 12.06
CA VAL A 146 -11.29 7.42 13.14
C VAL A 146 -10.91 8.89 13.04
N GLY A 147 -10.74 9.40 11.82
CA GLY A 147 -10.49 10.82 11.58
C GLY A 147 -11.68 11.72 11.88
N LEU A 148 -12.90 11.20 12.04
CA LEU A 148 -14.09 11.96 12.41
C LEU A 148 -14.28 12.07 13.92
N LEU A 149 -13.89 11.02 14.66
CA LEU A 149 -13.99 10.92 16.13
C LEU A 149 -12.92 11.76 16.83
#